data_AF-A0A7X6WE75-F1
#
_entry.id   AF-A0A7X6WE75-F1
#
_cell.length_a   1.000
_cell.length_b   1.000
_cell.length_c   1.000
_cell.angle_alpha   90.00
_cell.angle_beta   90.00
_cell.angle_gamma   90.00
#
_symmetry.space_group_name_H-M   'P 1'
#
loop_
_entity.id
_entity.type
_entity.pdbx_description
1 polymer ?
#
loop_
_entity_poly.entity_id
_entity_poly.type
_entity_poly.pdbx_seq_one_letter_code
_entity_poly.pdbx_strand_id
1 'polypeptide(L)'
;MSKDKFVFIDKRDEDIEAIRPSLTYWQDAWRRLKQNKLSVIGMFTVVLIILFGFAGPKFRDFSYSDQVNKYKNLAPRLELYQIKDKYFHVSKDYNMFLVAPDGTLIDRLNLPPLNKDPIKKIYTYDLDGEDVILDFSYNLLPTKQGYDYDFTIEYDGEVAMYPTTTKWNKIYIFGTDSLGRDLLVRVMYGAQISLLVAFIATIANLFIGVVYGSISGFEGGRVDNIMMRIVDIINSVPLVLYVILLMVWFRDGGLWNIIIALSSVYWVSMARLVRGQMLSLKEQEFVLAARVMGVSKRKIIFKHLIPNAMGPIIVSIAMMIPSAVFTESFLSFIGLGVSAPMASWGTLANNALSGLTTYPYQLFFPALSIAFTMLAFNFIGDGLRDALDPRLRKG
;
A
#
# COMPACT_ATOMS: atom_id res chain seq x y z
N MET A 1 50.30 -46.22 36.05
CA MET A 1 48.96 -45.64 35.85
C MET A 1 48.01 -46.78 35.51
N SER A 2 47.02 -47.11 36.36
CA SER A 2 46.13 -48.27 36.10
C SER A 2 45.18 -47.97 34.93
N LYS A 3 44.83 -49.02 34.17
CA LYS A 3 43.97 -48.96 32.97
C LYS A 3 42.51 -48.60 33.29
N ASP A 4 42.15 -48.49 34.56
CA ASP A 4 40.76 -48.37 35.04
C ASP A 4 40.29 -46.91 35.18
N LYS A 5 41.15 -45.95 34.80
CA LYS A 5 40.82 -44.51 34.81
C LYS A 5 40.40 -43.94 33.45
N PHE A 6 40.21 -44.78 32.44
CA PHE A 6 39.72 -44.36 31.12
C PHE A 6 38.30 -44.88 30.91
N VAL A 7 37.34 -43.97 30.90
CA VAL A 7 35.98 -44.22 30.40
C VAL A 7 36.00 -43.90 28.91
N PHE A 8 35.69 -44.88 28.06
CA PHE A 8 35.45 -44.61 26.65
C PHE A 8 34.11 -43.89 26.52
N ILE A 9 34.17 -42.59 26.22
CA ILE A 9 33.00 -41.84 25.80
C ILE A 9 32.66 -42.34 24.39
N ASP A 10 31.43 -42.81 24.23
CA ASP A 10 30.92 -43.25 22.94
C ASP A 10 30.92 -42.07 21.96
N LYS A 11 31.61 -42.20 20.83
CA LYS A 11 31.67 -41.20 19.74
C LYS A 11 30.32 -41.13 19.02
N ARG A 12 29.26 -40.73 19.72
CA ARG A 12 27.93 -40.63 19.14
C ARG A 12 27.32 -39.24 19.24
N ASP A 13 27.72 -38.42 20.22
CA ASP A 13 27.10 -37.10 20.37
C ASP A 13 27.91 -35.95 19.73
N GLU A 14 29.25 -36.00 19.73
CA GLU A 14 30.08 -34.98 19.05
C GLU A 14 30.09 -35.14 17.51
N ASP A 15 29.94 -36.37 17.01
CA ASP A 15 29.96 -36.64 15.56
C ASP A 15 28.62 -36.29 14.86
N ILE A 16 27.52 -36.11 15.61
CA ILE A 16 26.24 -35.66 15.03
C ILE A 16 26.30 -34.18 14.60
N GLU A 17 27.10 -33.34 15.26
CA GLU A 17 27.35 -31.98 14.82
C GLU A 17 28.21 -31.94 13.55
N ALA A 18 29.15 -32.86 13.41
CA ALA A 18 30.03 -32.97 12.24
C ALA A 18 29.33 -33.46 10.96
N ILE A 19 28.14 -34.08 11.07
CA ILE A 19 27.38 -34.64 9.93
C ILE A 19 26.39 -33.64 9.32
N ARG A 20 26.17 -32.45 9.92
CA ARG A 20 25.32 -31.44 9.30
C ARG A 20 26.03 -30.81 8.10
N PRO A 21 25.48 -30.89 6.87
CA PRO A 21 26.10 -30.23 5.72
C PRO A 21 26.24 -28.73 6.01
N SER A 22 27.46 -28.20 5.85
CA SER A 22 27.73 -26.78 6.07
C SER A 22 26.94 -25.95 5.07
N LEU A 23 25.85 -25.33 5.54
CA LEU A 23 25.03 -24.46 4.71
C LEU A 23 25.85 -23.23 4.31
N THR A 24 25.69 -22.77 3.07
CA THR A 24 26.24 -21.48 2.66
C THR A 24 25.57 -20.35 3.44
N TYR A 25 26.23 -19.18 3.55
CA TYR A 25 25.67 -18.00 4.22
C TYR A 25 24.24 -17.68 3.75
N TRP A 26 24.02 -17.73 2.43
CA TRP A 26 22.72 -17.46 1.83
C TRP A 26 21.68 -18.55 2.08
N GLN A 27 22.10 -19.81 2.15
CA GLN A 27 21.21 -20.91 2.52
C GLN A 27 20.78 -20.81 3.99
N ASP A 28 21.69 -20.46 4.91
CA ASP A 28 21.34 -20.27 6.32
C ASP A 28 20.44 -19.06 6.53
N ALA A 29 20.75 -17.92 5.89
CA ALA A 29 19.89 -16.73 5.91
C ALA A 29 18.48 -17.04 5.39
N TRP A 30 18.36 -17.75 4.27
CA TRP A 30 17.05 -18.14 3.73
C TRP A 30 16.28 -19.08 4.66
N ARG A 31 16.97 -20.03 5.30
CA ARG A 31 16.38 -20.93 6.30
C ARG A 31 15.84 -20.15 7.49
N ARG A 32 16.62 -19.22 8.05
CA ARG A 32 16.22 -18.35 9.18
C ARG A 32 15.03 -17.47 8.83
N LEU A 33 15.04 -16.87 7.64
CA LEU A 33 13.93 -16.05 7.15
C LEU A 33 12.62 -16.85 7.09
N LYS A 34 12.68 -18.10 6.61
CA LYS A 34 11.51 -19.00 6.57
C LYS A 34 11.05 -19.48 7.95
N GLN A 35 11.94 -19.50 8.94
CA GLN A 35 11.58 -19.85 10.32
C GLN A 35 10.86 -18.69 11.03
N ASN A 36 11.08 -17.45 10.60
CA ASN A 36 10.36 -16.29 11.12
C ASN A 36 8.91 -16.27 10.60
N LYS A 37 7.95 -16.61 11.48
CA LYS A 37 6.52 -16.67 11.15
C LYS A 37 5.98 -15.34 10.62
N LEU A 38 6.39 -14.22 11.19
CA LEU A 38 5.94 -12.89 10.76
C LEU A 38 6.42 -12.59 9.35
N SER A 39 7.67 -12.91 9.04
CA SER A 39 8.24 -12.69 7.72
C SER A 39 7.62 -13.58 6.65
N VAL A 40 7.27 -14.83 6.99
CA VAL A 40 6.53 -15.72 6.08
C VAL A 40 5.12 -15.17 5.80
N ILE A 41 4.42 -14.67 6.82
CA ILE A 41 3.13 -14.00 6.65
C ILE A 41 3.28 -12.76 5.77
N GLY A 42 4.32 -11.95 6.00
CA GLY A 42 4.63 -10.78 5.18
C GLY A 42 4.87 -11.14 3.71
N MET A 43 5.71 -12.14 3.43
CA MET A 43 5.98 -12.61 2.06
C MET A 43 4.70 -13.09 1.36
N PHE A 44 3.88 -13.89 2.05
CA PHE A 44 2.61 -14.34 1.51
C PHE A 44 1.66 -13.17 1.23
N THR A 45 1.59 -12.21 2.13
CA THR A 45 0.74 -11.02 2.00
C THR A 45 1.18 -10.15 0.81
N VAL A 46 2.48 -9.95 0.61
CA VAL A 46 3.00 -9.23 -0.57
C VAL A 46 2.60 -9.92 -1.87
N VAL A 47 2.70 -11.26 -1.93
CA VAL A 47 2.25 -12.02 -3.12
C VAL A 47 0.75 -11.81 -3.36
N LEU A 48 -0.06 -11.87 -2.31
CA LEU A 48 -1.50 -11.61 -2.42
C LEU A 48 -1.80 -10.19 -2.89
N ILE A 49 -1.08 -9.17 -2.41
CA ILE A 49 -1.26 -7.77 -2.84
C ILE A 49 -0.89 -7.61 -4.33
N ILE A 50 0.20 -8.23 -4.77
CA ILE A 50 0.61 -8.21 -6.19
C ILE A 50 -0.47 -8.90 -7.05
N LEU A 51 -0.97 -10.07 -6.63
CA LEU A 51 -2.05 -10.75 -7.35
C LEU A 51 -3.35 -9.93 -7.35
N PHE A 52 -3.69 -9.33 -6.21
CA PHE A 52 -4.85 -8.44 -6.08
C PHE A 52 -4.76 -7.25 -7.04
N GLY A 53 -3.57 -6.62 -7.15
CA GLY A 53 -3.36 -5.50 -8.06
C GLY A 53 -3.36 -5.91 -9.54
N PHE A 54 -2.59 -6.93 -9.93
CA PHE A 54 -2.34 -7.24 -11.34
C PHE A 54 -3.31 -8.25 -11.95
N ALA A 55 -3.81 -9.22 -11.18
CA ALA A 55 -4.77 -10.21 -11.66
C ALA A 55 -6.21 -9.82 -11.32
N GLY A 56 -6.44 -9.18 -10.17
CA GLY A 56 -7.77 -8.77 -9.70
C GLY A 56 -8.63 -8.03 -10.74
N PRO A 57 -8.11 -6.97 -11.40
CA PRO A 57 -8.89 -6.23 -12.40
C PRO A 57 -9.39 -7.06 -13.57
N LYS A 58 -8.74 -8.20 -13.90
CA LYS A 58 -9.15 -9.08 -15.00
C LYS A 58 -10.41 -9.88 -14.70
N PHE A 59 -10.80 -9.97 -13.42
CA PHE A 59 -12.01 -10.66 -12.96
C PHE A 59 -13.18 -9.68 -12.74
N ARG A 60 -13.06 -8.44 -13.19
CA ARG A 60 -14.07 -7.39 -13.03
C ARG A 60 -14.48 -6.88 -14.40
N ASP A 61 -15.77 -6.63 -14.55
CA ASP A 61 -16.36 -6.13 -15.80
C ASP A 61 -16.15 -4.61 -15.99
N PHE A 62 -15.73 -3.91 -14.93
CA PHE A 62 -15.48 -2.47 -14.95
C PHE A 62 -14.00 -2.15 -15.10
N SER A 63 -13.68 -1.14 -15.90
CA SER A 63 -12.37 -0.48 -15.92
C SER A 63 -12.26 0.56 -14.79
N TYR A 64 -11.03 0.95 -14.46
CA TYR A 64 -10.75 1.96 -13.42
C TYR A 64 -11.29 3.36 -13.76
N SER A 65 -11.51 3.62 -15.05
CA SER A 65 -11.98 4.90 -15.58
C SER A 65 -13.50 4.97 -15.74
N ASP A 66 -14.21 3.85 -15.68
CA ASP A 66 -15.62 3.76 -16.04
C ASP A 66 -16.50 4.46 -15.01
N GLN A 67 -17.27 5.44 -15.47
CA GLN A 67 -18.11 6.28 -14.63
C GLN A 67 -19.58 5.98 -14.88
N VAL A 68 -20.26 5.47 -13.86
CA VAL A 68 -21.71 5.28 -13.90
C VAL A 68 -22.36 6.31 -12.99
N ASN A 69 -22.63 7.49 -13.54
CA ASN A 69 -23.15 8.66 -12.81
C ASN A 69 -24.45 8.38 -12.02
N LYS A 70 -25.20 7.35 -12.41
CA LYS A 70 -26.43 6.92 -11.75
C LYS A 70 -26.17 6.33 -10.35
N TYR A 71 -25.02 5.71 -10.14
CA TYR A 71 -24.63 5.00 -8.91
C TYR A 71 -23.51 5.71 -8.16
N LYS A 72 -23.62 7.02 -7.95
CA LYS A 72 -22.64 7.78 -7.16
C LYS A 72 -22.78 7.49 -5.66
N ASN A 73 -21.64 7.45 -4.97
CA ASN A 73 -21.54 7.33 -3.51
C ASN A 73 -22.32 6.13 -2.91
N LEU A 74 -22.57 5.09 -3.69
CA LEU A 74 -23.25 3.90 -3.22
C LEU A 74 -22.38 3.07 -2.29
N ALA A 75 -22.94 2.73 -1.13
CA ALA A 75 -22.24 1.98 -0.09
C ALA A 75 -22.06 0.49 -0.46
N PRO A 76 -21.04 -0.18 0.11
CA PRO A 76 -20.86 -1.62 -0.04
C PRO A 76 -21.95 -2.46 0.66
N ARG A 77 -22.59 -1.90 1.69
CA ARG A 77 -23.74 -2.52 2.39
C ARG A 77 -25.00 -1.72 2.10
N LEU A 78 -26.05 -2.42 1.68
CA LEU A 78 -27.34 -1.87 1.32
C LEU A 78 -28.37 -2.28 2.37
N GLU A 79 -28.99 -1.30 3.00
CA GLU A 79 -30.19 -1.48 3.81
C GLU A 79 -31.39 -1.58 2.86
N LEU A 80 -32.12 -2.69 2.92
CA LEU A 80 -33.22 -3.01 2.04
C LEU A 80 -34.54 -2.88 2.77
N TYR A 81 -35.43 -2.06 2.21
CA TYR A 81 -36.80 -1.85 2.67
C TYR A 81 -37.72 -2.61 1.73
N GLN A 82 -38.34 -3.67 2.24
CA GLN A 82 -39.29 -4.45 1.47
C GLN A 82 -40.67 -3.81 1.55
N ILE A 83 -41.28 -3.56 0.39
CA ILE A 83 -42.70 -3.20 0.29
C ILE A 83 -43.28 -4.09 -0.81
N LYS A 84 -44.31 -4.86 -0.47
CA LYS A 84 -44.86 -5.92 -1.33
C LYS A 84 -43.75 -6.88 -1.82
N ASP A 85 -43.53 -6.94 -3.13
CA ASP A 85 -42.56 -7.79 -3.82
C ASP A 85 -41.27 -7.06 -4.21
N LYS A 86 -41.16 -5.75 -3.93
CA LYS A 86 -40.01 -4.90 -4.31
C LYS A 86 -39.15 -4.55 -3.09
N TYR A 87 -37.85 -4.38 -3.34
CA TYR A 87 -36.88 -3.96 -2.33
C TYR A 87 -36.24 -2.64 -2.73
N PHE A 88 -36.33 -1.67 -1.82
CA PHE A 88 -35.80 -0.34 -2.02
C PHE A 88 -34.58 -0.11 -1.14
N HIS A 89 -33.61 0.64 -1.66
CA HIS A 89 -32.48 1.17 -0.90
C HIS A 89 -32.43 2.69 -1.06
N VAL A 90 -32.17 3.40 0.02
CA VAL A 90 -32.03 4.87 0.02
C VAL A 90 -30.59 5.21 0.39
N SER A 91 -29.89 5.96 -0.46
CA SER A 91 -28.55 6.44 -0.16
C SER A 91 -28.57 7.68 0.73
N LYS A 92 -27.40 8.05 1.28
CA LYS A 92 -27.25 9.26 2.09
C LYS A 92 -27.47 10.57 1.30
N ASP A 93 -27.37 10.53 -0.03
CA ASP A 93 -27.73 11.63 -0.94
C ASP A 93 -29.24 11.63 -1.30
N TYR A 94 -30.05 10.87 -0.55
CA TYR A 94 -31.49 10.68 -0.72
C TYR A 94 -31.92 9.92 -1.98
N ASN A 95 -30.99 9.46 -2.82
CA ASN A 95 -31.33 8.72 -4.04
C ASN A 95 -31.93 7.36 -3.70
N MET A 96 -32.99 6.98 -4.41
CA MET A 96 -33.65 5.69 -4.24
C MET A 96 -33.24 4.70 -5.33
N PHE A 97 -32.99 3.46 -4.92
CA PHE A 97 -32.54 2.37 -5.76
C PHE A 97 -33.47 1.18 -5.60
N LEU A 98 -33.82 0.55 -6.72
CA LEU A 98 -34.42 -0.77 -6.75
C LEU A 98 -33.32 -1.82 -6.68
N VAL A 99 -33.46 -2.74 -5.74
CA VAL A 99 -32.46 -3.77 -5.46
C VAL A 99 -33.17 -5.13 -5.47
N ALA A 100 -32.48 -6.16 -5.93
CA ALA A 100 -32.94 -7.52 -5.80
C ALA A 100 -32.82 -8.01 -4.34
N PRO A 101 -33.59 -9.04 -3.91
CA PRO A 101 -33.55 -9.56 -2.54
C PRO A 101 -32.15 -10.05 -2.10
N ASP A 102 -31.30 -10.38 -3.07
CA ASP A 102 -29.96 -10.89 -2.86
C ASP A 102 -28.87 -9.79 -2.78
N GLY A 103 -29.24 -8.51 -2.96
CA GLY A 103 -28.33 -7.37 -2.95
C GLY A 103 -27.79 -6.96 -4.32
N THR A 104 -28.30 -7.52 -5.42
CA THR A 104 -27.97 -7.06 -6.78
C THR A 104 -28.70 -5.75 -7.09
N LEU A 105 -27.99 -4.71 -7.53
CA LEU A 105 -28.64 -3.46 -7.94
C LEU A 105 -29.36 -3.66 -9.28
N ILE A 106 -30.63 -3.27 -9.32
CA ILE A 106 -31.44 -3.32 -10.54
C ILE A 106 -31.35 -1.98 -11.24
N ASP A 107 -31.85 -0.92 -10.58
CA ASP A 107 -31.78 0.43 -11.13
C ASP A 107 -31.94 1.52 -10.07
N ARG A 108 -31.62 2.77 -10.41
CA ARG A 108 -32.02 3.95 -9.60
C ARG A 108 -33.32 4.55 -10.13
N LEU A 109 -34.23 4.85 -9.22
CA LEU A 109 -35.50 5.49 -9.53
C LEU A 109 -35.29 6.94 -9.95
N ASN A 110 -36.18 7.41 -10.82
CA ASN A 110 -36.16 8.79 -11.29
C ASN A 110 -36.83 9.70 -10.27
N LEU A 111 -36.22 10.86 -10.00
CA LEU A 111 -36.80 11.91 -9.17
C LEU A 111 -37.14 13.10 -10.05
N PRO A 112 -38.41 13.29 -10.44
CA PRO A 112 -38.84 14.46 -11.20
C PRO A 112 -38.55 15.76 -10.44
N PRO A 113 -38.07 16.84 -11.09
CA PRO A 113 -37.70 18.09 -10.41
C PRO A 113 -38.85 18.73 -9.63
N LEU A 114 -40.09 18.58 -10.11
CA LEU A 114 -41.32 19.11 -9.49
C LEU A 114 -41.75 18.35 -8.24
N ASN A 115 -41.23 17.14 -8.03
CA ASN A 115 -41.62 16.22 -6.95
C ASN A 115 -40.67 16.28 -5.75
N LYS A 116 -39.84 17.31 -5.68
CA LYS A 116 -38.99 17.63 -4.53
C LYS A 116 -39.65 18.76 -3.77
N ASP A 117 -40.29 18.47 -2.64
CA ASP A 117 -40.75 19.49 -1.70
C ASP A 117 -39.64 19.72 -0.65
N PRO A 118 -38.77 20.73 -0.81
CA PRO A 118 -37.69 20.98 0.13
C PRO A 118 -38.17 21.48 1.50
N ILE A 119 -39.41 21.97 1.58
CA ILE A 119 -40.00 22.51 2.81
C ILE A 119 -40.56 21.36 3.65
N LYS A 120 -41.33 20.46 3.04
CA LYS A 120 -41.86 19.27 3.71
C LYS A 120 -40.86 18.11 3.79
N LYS A 121 -39.79 18.15 2.98
CA LYS A 121 -38.78 17.10 2.80
C LYS A 121 -39.40 15.75 2.39
N ILE A 122 -40.36 15.86 1.48
CA ILE A 122 -41.00 14.72 0.82
C ILE A 122 -40.46 14.68 -0.60
N TYR A 123 -40.02 13.49 -1.02
CA TYR A 123 -39.46 13.23 -2.33
C TYR A 123 -40.27 12.12 -3.00
N THR A 124 -40.94 12.43 -4.11
CA THR A 124 -41.74 11.44 -4.84
C THR A 124 -40.97 10.95 -6.07
N TYR A 125 -40.57 9.69 -6.02
CA TYR A 125 -39.88 8.97 -7.08
C TYR A 125 -40.87 8.30 -8.02
N ASP A 126 -40.52 8.23 -9.29
CA ASP A 126 -41.27 7.50 -10.31
C ASP A 126 -40.68 6.11 -10.52
N LEU A 127 -41.55 5.10 -10.44
CA LEU A 127 -41.25 3.70 -10.72
C LEU A 127 -42.27 3.17 -11.73
N ASP A 128 -41.91 3.21 -13.01
CA ASP A 128 -42.75 2.74 -14.12
C ASP A 128 -44.16 3.36 -14.16
N GLY A 129 -44.31 4.62 -13.73
CA GLY A 129 -45.58 5.35 -13.68
C GLY A 129 -46.29 5.29 -12.32
N GLU A 130 -45.72 4.60 -11.33
CA GLU A 130 -46.21 4.58 -9.95
C GLU A 130 -45.34 5.43 -9.03
N ASP A 131 -45.98 6.17 -8.13
CA ASP A 131 -45.31 7.04 -7.17
C ASP A 131 -44.77 6.25 -5.98
N VAL A 132 -43.48 6.42 -5.71
CA VAL A 132 -42.80 5.96 -4.49
C VAL A 132 -42.42 7.17 -3.66
N ILE A 133 -43.03 7.33 -2.49
CA ILE A 133 -42.87 8.53 -1.65
C ILE A 133 -41.83 8.27 -0.57
N LEU A 134 -40.86 9.16 -0.45
CA LEU A 134 -39.84 9.16 0.59
C LEU A 134 -40.04 10.39 1.49
N ASP A 135 -40.49 10.17 2.73
CA ASP A 135 -40.83 11.24 3.68
C ASP A 135 -39.85 11.30 4.87
N PHE A 136 -39.13 12.42 5.00
CA PHE A 136 -38.19 12.70 6.11
C PHE A 136 -38.79 13.55 7.24
N SER A 137 -40.05 13.93 7.16
CA SER A 137 -40.64 14.94 8.04
C SER A 137 -40.67 14.55 9.53
N TYR A 138 -40.52 13.26 9.84
CA TYR A 138 -40.68 12.67 11.16
C TYR A 138 -39.65 13.17 12.20
N ASN A 139 -38.36 13.31 11.87
CA ASN A 139 -37.34 13.71 12.87
C ASN A 139 -36.96 15.20 12.87
N LEU A 140 -37.64 16.02 12.07
CA LEU A 140 -37.17 17.36 11.75
C LEU A 140 -38.07 18.50 12.23
N LEU A 141 -39.36 18.20 12.47
CA LEU A 141 -40.31 19.18 12.97
C LEU A 141 -40.46 19.03 14.49
N PRO A 142 -40.50 20.13 15.27
CA PRO A 142 -40.68 20.08 16.72
C PRO A 142 -41.91 19.27 17.15
N THR A 143 -42.95 19.25 16.32
CA THR A 143 -44.20 18.50 16.52
C THR A 143 -44.11 17.01 16.22
N LYS A 144 -43.05 16.55 15.54
CA LYS A 144 -42.86 15.15 15.14
C LYS A 144 -41.66 14.49 15.85
N GLN A 145 -40.92 15.19 16.71
CA GLN A 145 -39.81 14.63 17.49
C GLN A 145 -40.30 13.48 18.39
N GLY A 146 -39.69 12.29 18.26
CA GLY A 146 -40.00 11.11 19.08
C GLY A 146 -40.01 9.76 18.34
N TYR A 147 -39.79 9.74 17.02
CA TYR A 147 -39.68 8.51 16.24
C TYR A 147 -38.24 7.98 16.23
N ASP A 148 -38.09 6.66 16.28
CA ASP A 148 -36.79 5.95 16.21
C ASP A 148 -36.38 5.62 14.76
N TYR A 149 -36.91 6.35 13.78
CA TYR A 149 -36.60 6.18 12.36
C TYR A 149 -36.44 7.53 11.67
N ASP A 150 -35.53 7.60 10.71
CA ASP A 150 -35.16 8.86 10.03
C ASP A 150 -36.13 9.24 8.90
N PHE A 151 -36.77 8.25 8.28
CA PHE A 151 -37.68 8.44 7.15
C PHE A 151 -38.63 7.24 6.98
N THR A 152 -39.64 7.43 6.13
CA THR A 152 -40.52 6.35 5.68
C THR A 152 -40.53 6.28 4.16
N ILE A 153 -40.67 5.06 3.63
CA ILE A 153 -40.92 4.83 2.21
C ILE A 153 -42.36 4.35 2.08
N GLU A 154 -43.16 5.04 1.27
CA GLU A 154 -44.52 4.63 0.93
C GLU A 154 -44.58 4.22 -0.54
N TYR A 155 -45.18 3.06 -0.80
CA TYR A 155 -45.41 2.56 -2.15
C TYR A 155 -46.73 1.79 -2.19
N ASP A 156 -47.63 2.20 -3.09
CA ASP A 156 -48.95 1.60 -3.29
C ASP A 156 -49.73 1.39 -1.97
N GLY A 157 -49.75 2.45 -1.15
CA GLY A 157 -50.47 2.52 0.13
C GLY A 157 -49.81 1.81 1.32
N GLU A 158 -48.70 1.09 1.11
CA GLU A 158 -47.93 0.44 2.17
C GLU A 158 -46.70 1.28 2.56
N VAL A 159 -46.41 1.33 3.85
CA VAL A 159 -45.31 2.14 4.40
C VAL A 159 -44.26 1.26 5.08
N ALA A 160 -43.00 1.39 4.66
CA ALA A 160 -41.84 0.83 5.34
C ALA A 160 -41.11 1.91 6.15
N MET A 161 -40.89 1.64 7.43
CA MET A 161 -40.20 2.53 8.37
C MET A 161 -38.80 2.01 8.74
N TYR A 162 -38.62 0.68 8.69
CA TYR A 162 -37.40 0.00 9.09
C TYR A 162 -36.88 -0.89 7.97
N PRO A 163 -35.54 -1.04 7.84
CA PRO A 163 -34.98 -1.96 6.86
C PRO A 163 -35.33 -3.40 7.24
N THR A 164 -35.85 -4.15 6.29
CA THR A 164 -36.19 -5.57 6.45
C THR A 164 -34.92 -6.42 6.57
N THR A 165 -33.88 -6.07 5.83
CA THR A 165 -32.60 -6.80 5.85
C THR A 165 -31.46 -5.90 5.36
N THR A 166 -30.22 -6.30 5.67
CA THR A 166 -29.02 -5.66 5.13
C THR A 166 -28.28 -6.68 4.26
N LYS A 167 -27.97 -6.30 3.02
CA LYS A 167 -27.24 -7.13 2.06
C LYS A 167 -25.97 -6.44 1.56
N TRP A 168 -24.99 -7.23 1.16
CA TRP A 168 -23.82 -6.70 0.46
C TRP A 168 -24.18 -6.38 -0.99
N ASN A 169 -23.66 -5.27 -1.48
CA ASN A 169 -23.78 -4.88 -2.86
C ASN A 169 -22.97 -5.85 -3.74
N LYS A 170 -23.67 -6.64 -4.55
CA LYS A 170 -23.03 -7.66 -5.40
C LYS A 170 -22.29 -7.07 -6.60
N ILE A 171 -22.75 -5.93 -7.10
CA ILE A 171 -22.14 -5.27 -8.25
C ILE A 171 -20.93 -4.47 -7.79
N TYR A 172 -21.10 -3.54 -6.85
CA TYR A 172 -20.03 -2.70 -6.33
C TYR A 172 -19.62 -3.15 -4.93
N ILE A 173 -18.73 -4.14 -4.86
CA ILE A 173 -18.35 -4.84 -3.62
C ILE A 173 -17.78 -3.89 -2.56
N PHE A 174 -16.95 -2.92 -2.96
CA PHE A 174 -16.43 -1.87 -2.07
C PHE A 174 -17.26 -0.58 -2.11
N GLY A 175 -18.38 -0.59 -2.83
CA GLY A 175 -19.14 0.59 -3.16
C GLY A 175 -18.52 1.38 -4.32
N THR A 176 -19.02 2.59 -4.50
CA THR A 176 -18.64 3.50 -5.59
C THR A 176 -18.17 4.84 -5.05
N ASP A 177 -17.36 5.57 -5.82
CA ASP A 177 -16.96 6.92 -5.45
C ASP A 177 -17.95 8.01 -5.89
N SER A 178 -17.57 9.28 -5.72
CA SER A 178 -18.35 10.47 -6.09
C SER A 178 -18.62 10.62 -7.60
N LEU A 179 -17.92 9.87 -8.45
CA LEU A 179 -18.15 9.81 -9.90
C LEU A 179 -18.86 8.51 -10.33
N GLY A 180 -19.23 7.65 -9.37
CA GLY A 180 -19.88 6.37 -9.66
C GLY A 180 -18.93 5.34 -10.27
N ARG A 181 -17.63 5.43 -9.97
CA ARG A 181 -16.63 4.44 -10.36
C ARG A 181 -16.55 3.33 -9.31
N ASP A 182 -16.31 2.09 -9.74
CA ASP A 182 -16.13 0.94 -8.86
C ASP A 182 -14.88 1.12 -7.98
N LEU A 183 -15.08 1.23 -6.66
CA LEU A 183 -13.99 1.48 -5.73
C LEU A 183 -13.04 0.29 -5.60
N LEU A 184 -13.52 -0.95 -5.72
CA LEU A 184 -12.68 -2.14 -5.65
C LEU A 184 -11.68 -2.16 -6.80
N VAL A 185 -12.16 -1.93 -8.02
CA VAL A 185 -11.31 -1.86 -9.21
C VAL A 185 -10.29 -0.73 -9.05
N ARG A 186 -10.73 0.45 -8.59
CA ARG A 186 -9.80 1.57 -8.35
C ARG A 186 -8.73 1.25 -7.30
N VAL A 187 -9.08 0.53 -6.23
CA VAL A 187 -8.12 0.10 -5.20
C VAL A 187 -7.12 -0.93 -5.75
N MET A 188 -7.56 -1.85 -6.63
CA MET A 188 -6.66 -2.80 -7.32
C MET A 188 -5.68 -2.09 -8.26
N TYR A 189 -6.16 -1.17 -9.09
CA TYR A 189 -5.27 -0.34 -9.93
C TYR A 189 -4.36 0.56 -9.10
N GLY A 190 -4.86 1.08 -7.97
CA GLY A 190 -4.07 1.82 -6.99
C GLY A 190 -2.86 1.03 -6.50
N ALA A 191 -3.02 -0.29 -6.29
CA ALA A 191 -1.93 -1.18 -5.92
C ALA A 191 -0.85 -1.24 -7.00
N GLN A 192 -1.22 -1.31 -8.27
CA GLN A 192 -0.27 -1.34 -9.38
C GLN A 192 0.59 -0.07 -9.41
N ILE A 193 -0.05 1.11 -9.32
CA ILE A 193 0.64 2.40 -9.37
C ILE A 193 1.53 2.59 -8.14
N SER A 194 1.00 2.41 -6.93
CA SER A 194 1.77 2.62 -5.70
C SER A 194 2.95 1.64 -5.57
N LEU A 195 2.78 0.37 -5.94
CA LEU A 195 3.88 -0.60 -5.93
C LEU A 195 4.91 -0.34 -7.04
N LEU A 196 4.48 0.10 -8.23
CA LEU A 196 5.39 0.44 -9.32
C LEU A 196 6.32 1.59 -8.91
N VAL A 197 5.77 2.67 -8.34
CA VAL A 197 6.56 3.81 -7.86
C VAL A 197 7.57 3.37 -6.80
N ALA A 198 7.11 2.60 -5.81
CA ALA A 198 7.98 2.11 -4.74
C ALA A 198 9.11 1.21 -5.26
N PHE A 199 8.79 0.34 -6.22
CA PHE A 199 9.76 -0.57 -6.83
C PHE A 199 10.82 0.18 -7.64
N ILE A 200 10.41 1.12 -8.51
CA ILE A 200 11.35 1.92 -9.30
C ILE A 200 12.25 2.75 -8.40
N ALA A 201 11.70 3.44 -7.40
CA ALA A 201 12.47 4.21 -6.44
C ALA A 201 13.48 3.34 -5.68
N THR A 202 13.08 2.11 -5.32
CA THR A 202 13.96 1.15 -4.64
C THR A 202 15.11 0.68 -5.53
N ILE A 203 14.85 0.43 -6.81
CA ILE A 203 15.87 0.09 -7.81
C ILE A 203 16.87 1.24 -7.96
N ALA A 204 16.39 2.46 -8.19
CA ALA A 204 17.25 3.63 -8.32
C ALA A 204 18.10 3.85 -7.06
N ASN A 205 17.48 3.73 -5.88
CA ASN A 205 18.16 3.77 -4.60
C ASN A 205 19.28 2.72 -4.47
N LEU A 206 19.02 1.47 -4.85
CA LEU A 206 20.01 0.39 -4.83
C LEU A 206 21.18 0.72 -5.77
N PHE A 207 20.92 1.01 -7.04
CA PHE A 207 21.98 1.22 -8.02
C PHE A 207 22.81 2.47 -7.73
N ILE A 208 22.15 3.62 -7.57
CA ILE A 208 22.84 4.90 -7.36
C ILE A 208 23.52 4.89 -5.99
N GLY A 209 22.80 4.50 -4.94
CA GLY A 209 23.30 4.52 -3.57
C GLY A 209 24.49 3.58 -3.36
N VAL A 210 24.39 2.33 -3.83
CA VAL A 210 25.48 1.35 -3.66
C VAL A 210 26.71 1.77 -4.45
N VAL A 211 26.57 2.18 -5.71
CA VAL A 211 27.72 2.59 -6.53
C VAL A 211 28.37 3.85 -5.94
N TYR A 212 27.58 4.87 -5.62
CA TYR A 212 28.08 6.13 -5.11
C TYR A 212 28.78 5.98 -3.75
N GLY A 213 28.11 5.32 -2.80
CA GLY A 213 28.66 5.04 -1.48
C GLY A 213 29.90 4.16 -1.54
N SER A 214 29.93 3.20 -2.48
CA SER A 214 31.08 2.31 -2.65
C SER A 214 32.34 3.07 -3.06
N ILE A 215 32.20 3.98 -4.03
CA ILE A 215 33.31 4.79 -4.54
C ILE A 215 33.79 5.76 -3.45
N SER A 216 32.87 6.49 -2.81
CA SER A 216 33.21 7.48 -1.77
C SER A 216 33.95 6.83 -0.59
N GLY A 217 33.43 5.72 -0.05
CA GLY A 217 34.06 5.06 1.10
C GLY A 217 35.38 4.37 0.77
N PHE A 218 35.53 3.81 -0.44
CA PHE A 218 36.75 3.14 -0.85
C PHE A 218 37.91 4.12 -1.10
N GLU A 219 37.67 5.21 -1.85
CA GLU A 219 38.71 6.19 -2.18
C GLU A 219 39.10 7.04 -0.96
N GLY A 220 38.13 7.45 -0.13
CA GLY A 220 38.41 8.30 1.03
C GLY A 220 38.93 9.71 0.68
N GLY A 221 39.41 10.42 1.69
CA GLY A 221 40.09 11.71 1.53
C GLY A 221 39.26 12.77 0.81
N ARG A 222 39.86 13.42 -0.20
CA ARG A 222 39.21 14.52 -0.95
C ARG A 222 38.00 14.05 -1.77
N VAL A 223 38.09 12.88 -2.40
CA VAL A 223 36.98 12.32 -3.21
C VAL A 223 35.76 12.10 -2.34
N ASP A 224 35.96 11.45 -1.20
CA ASP A 224 34.92 11.22 -0.21
C ASP A 224 34.29 12.52 0.28
N ASN A 225 35.10 13.51 0.67
CA ASN A 225 34.61 14.79 1.16
C ASN A 225 33.75 15.53 0.12
N ILE A 226 34.17 15.57 -1.15
CA ILE A 226 33.39 16.22 -2.22
C ILE A 226 32.10 15.46 -2.47
N MET A 227 32.18 14.14 -2.59
CA MET A 227 31.01 13.30 -2.84
C MET A 227 29.99 13.41 -1.71
N MET A 228 30.45 13.40 -0.45
CA MET A 228 29.56 13.57 0.70
C MET A 228 28.97 14.97 0.80
N ARG A 229 29.69 16.00 0.33
CA ARG A 229 29.13 17.36 0.27
C ARG A 229 27.93 17.46 -0.68
N ILE A 230 27.98 16.77 -1.82
CA ILE A 230 26.83 16.69 -2.75
C ILE A 230 25.64 16.00 -2.06
N VAL A 231 25.89 14.89 -1.35
CA VAL A 231 24.87 14.15 -0.60
C VAL A 231 24.26 15.02 0.51
N ASP A 232 25.07 15.81 1.20
CA ASP A 232 24.61 16.77 2.23
C ASP A 232 23.75 17.89 1.62
N ILE A 233 24.12 18.41 0.44
CA ILE A 233 23.35 19.44 -0.27
C ILE A 233 21.98 18.91 -0.67
N ILE A 234 21.90 17.70 -1.26
CA ILE A 234 20.61 17.11 -1.64
C ILE A 234 19.72 16.91 -0.41
N ASN A 235 20.28 16.41 0.70
CA ASN A 235 19.55 16.16 1.93
C ASN A 235 19.18 17.44 2.71
N SER A 236 19.70 18.59 2.32
CA SER A 236 19.38 19.87 2.98
C SER A 236 18.00 20.41 2.58
N VAL A 237 17.45 19.94 1.45
CA VAL A 237 16.14 20.36 0.94
C VAL A 237 15.07 19.35 1.37
N PRO A 238 13.99 19.78 2.06
CA PRO A 238 12.85 18.92 2.37
C PRO A 238 12.26 18.25 1.12
N LEU A 239 11.98 16.94 1.20
CA LEU A 239 11.49 16.15 0.07
C LEU A 239 10.24 16.75 -0.59
N VAL A 240 9.29 17.26 0.20
CA VAL A 240 8.07 17.88 -0.32
C VAL A 240 8.39 19.10 -1.18
N LEU A 241 9.34 19.94 -0.77
CA LEU A 241 9.76 21.10 -1.56
C LEU A 241 10.41 20.65 -2.87
N TYR A 242 11.21 19.59 -2.82
CA TYR A 242 11.83 19.03 -4.02
C TYR A 242 10.80 18.52 -5.03
N VAL A 243 9.77 17.81 -4.55
CA VAL A 243 8.65 17.35 -5.38
C VAL A 243 7.91 18.53 -6.01
N ILE A 244 7.59 19.57 -5.24
CA ILE A 244 6.89 20.78 -5.74
C ILE A 244 7.71 21.45 -6.84
N LEU A 245 9.03 21.62 -6.65
CA LEU A 245 9.91 22.22 -7.65
C LEU A 245 9.93 21.43 -8.97
N LEU A 246 9.99 20.08 -8.87
CA LEU A 246 9.92 19.22 -10.06
C LEU A 246 8.56 19.32 -10.76
N MET A 247 7.47 19.42 -10.01
CA MET A 247 6.14 19.60 -10.60
C MET A 247 6.01 20.91 -11.38
N VAL A 248 6.52 22.00 -10.81
CA VAL A 248 6.52 23.31 -11.49
C VAL A 248 7.39 23.29 -12.75
N TRP A 249 8.53 22.60 -12.70
CA TRP A 249 9.47 22.50 -13.82
C TRP A 249 8.92 21.65 -14.98
N PHE A 250 8.43 20.46 -14.68
CA PHE A 250 8.05 19.47 -15.70
C PHE A 250 6.62 19.65 -16.22
N ARG A 251 5.77 20.43 -15.55
CA ARG A 251 4.37 20.83 -15.89
C ARG A 251 3.35 19.70 -16.14
N ASP A 252 3.75 18.59 -16.76
CA ASP A 252 2.88 17.49 -17.23
C ASP A 252 3.20 16.14 -16.55
N GLY A 253 4.21 16.09 -15.68
CA GLY A 253 4.86 14.85 -15.28
C GLY A 253 4.22 14.01 -14.16
N GLY A 254 2.95 14.20 -13.77
CA GLY A 254 2.26 13.56 -12.62
C GLY A 254 2.99 12.38 -11.92
N LEU A 255 2.92 11.17 -12.50
CA LEU A 255 3.59 9.96 -11.99
C LEU A 255 5.13 10.03 -12.06
N TRP A 256 5.67 10.48 -13.19
CA TRP A 256 7.11 10.57 -13.43
C TRP A 256 7.81 11.56 -12.50
N ASN A 257 7.15 12.64 -12.11
CA ASN A 257 7.65 13.64 -11.18
C ASN A 257 7.90 13.01 -9.81
N ILE A 258 6.96 12.19 -9.32
CA ILE A 258 7.13 11.46 -8.06
C ILE A 258 8.26 10.45 -8.19
N ILE A 259 8.30 9.66 -9.27
CA ILE A 259 9.35 8.67 -9.50
C ILE A 259 10.72 9.33 -9.51
N ILE A 260 10.90 10.43 -10.26
CA ILE A 260 12.15 11.17 -10.36
C ILE A 260 12.52 11.76 -8.99
N ALA A 261 11.56 12.37 -8.28
CA ALA A 261 11.79 12.95 -6.96
C ALA A 261 12.26 11.93 -5.93
N LEU A 262 11.56 10.79 -5.83
CA LEU A 262 11.94 9.73 -4.90
C LEU A 262 13.29 9.11 -5.29
N SER A 263 13.51 8.88 -6.60
CA SER A 263 14.74 8.28 -7.11
C SER A 263 15.97 9.17 -6.93
N SER A 264 15.83 10.51 -6.98
CA SER A 264 16.95 11.44 -6.82
C SER A 264 17.27 11.78 -5.36
N VAL A 265 16.38 11.46 -4.41
CA VAL A 265 16.56 11.75 -2.99
C VAL A 265 16.87 10.50 -2.17
N TYR A 266 16.19 9.38 -2.39
CA TYR A 266 16.27 8.22 -1.49
C TYR A 266 17.65 7.55 -1.44
N TRP A 267 18.38 7.58 -2.57
CA TRP A 267 19.72 6.99 -2.68
C TRP A 267 20.75 7.60 -1.74
N VAL A 268 20.53 8.83 -1.24
CA VAL A 268 21.41 9.54 -0.29
C VAL A 268 21.62 8.70 0.97
N SER A 269 20.56 8.12 1.52
CA SER A 269 20.64 7.28 2.72
C SER A 269 21.40 5.99 2.47
N MET A 270 21.16 5.34 1.32
CA MET A 270 21.88 4.14 0.90
C MET A 270 23.37 4.43 0.66
N ALA A 271 23.70 5.56 0.04
CA ALA A 271 25.09 5.98 -0.17
C ALA A 271 25.85 6.14 1.15
N ARG A 272 25.23 6.77 2.16
CA ARG A 272 25.82 6.90 3.51
C ARG A 272 26.04 5.54 4.17
N LEU A 273 25.05 4.66 4.10
CA LEU A 273 25.13 3.30 4.65
C LEU A 273 26.28 2.52 4.01
N VAL A 274 26.33 2.48 2.69
CA VAL A 274 27.33 1.72 1.92
C VAL A 274 28.72 2.32 2.10
N ARG A 275 28.84 3.65 2.14
CA ARG A 275 30.10 4.33 2.48
C ARG A 275 30.64 3.87 3.83
N GLY A 276 29.79 3.82 4.86
CA GLY A 276 30.17 3.34 6.19
C GLY A 276 30.69 1.90 6.15
N GLN A 277 30.03 1.02 5.40
CA GLN A 277 30.48 -0.36 5.19
C GLN A 277 31.84 -0.41 4.47
N MET A 278 32.03 0.38 3.41
CA MET A 278 33.31 0.40 2.68
C MET A 278 34.47 0.90 3.53
N LEU A 279 34.26 1.92 4.36
CA LEU A 279 35.29 2.46 5.25
C LEU A 279 35.79 1.39 6.23
N SER A 280 34.90 0.53 6.73
CA SER A 280 35.27 -0.58 7.61
C SER A 280 35.89 -1.75 6.85
N LEU A 281 35.29 -2.15 5.73
CA LEU A 281 35.72 -3.31 4.96
C LEU A 281 37.07 -3.11 4.28
N LYS A 282 37.41 -1.89 3.85
CA LYS A 282 38.67 -1.63 3.13
C LYS A 282 39.92 -1.81 4.00
N GLU A 283 39.78 -1.76 5.31
CA GLU A 283 40.85 -1.96 6.29
C GLU A 283 41.02 -3.44 6.68
N GLN A 284 40.19 -4.35 6.15
CA GLN A 284 40.28 -5.79 6.42
C GLN A 284 41.46 -6.42 5.68
N GLU A 285 42.06 -7.45 6.28
CA GLU A 285 43.28 -8.12 5.78
C GLU A 285 43.14 -8.65 4.34
N PHE A 286 41.97 -9.21 3.99
CA PHE A 286 41.73 -9.73 2.63
C PHE A 286 41.78 -8.62 1.56
N VAL A 287 41.43 -7.39 1.91
CA VAL A 287 41.49 -6.24 0.99
C VAL A 287 42.92 -5.74 0.88
N LEU A 288 43.65 -5.67 1.99
CA LEU A 288 45.06 -5.30 1.99
C LEU A 288 45.88 -6.27 1.15
N ALA A 289 45.68 -7.58 1.33
CA ALA A 289 46.31 -8.63 0.53
C ALA A 289 45.97 -8.47 -0.96
N ALA A 290 44.70 -8.21 -1.31
CA ALA A 290 44.30 -7.97 -2.70
C ALA A 290 45.01 -6.75 -3.32
N ARG A 291 45.21 -5.67 -2.55
CA ARG A 291 45.97 -4.48 -3.00
C ARG A 291 47.44 -4.82 -3.24
N VAL A 292 48.08 -5.57 -2.34
CA VAL A 292 49.48 -6.01 -2.48
C VAL A 292 49.66 -6.90 -3.72
N MET A 293 48.67 -7.74 -4.03
CA MET A 293 48.64 -8.56 -5.25
C MET A 293 48.32 -7.76 -6.53
N GLY A 294 48.19 -6.43 -6.46
CA GLY A 294 47.95 -5.58 -7.63
C GLY A 294 46.54 -5.70 -8.22
N VAL A 295 45.56 -6.20 -7.46
CA VAL A 295 44.17 -6.30 -7.92
C VAL A 295 43.59 -4.89 -8.15
N SER A 296 42.99 -4.67 -9.31
CA SER A 296 42.44 -3.35 -9.66
C SER A 296 41.33 -2.91 -8.68
N LYS A 297 41.30 -1.61 -8.36
CA LYS A 297 40.32 -1.00 -7.43
C LYS A 297 38.87 -1.40 -7.74
N ARG A 298 38.47 -1.34 -9.02
CA ARG A 298 37.14 -1.76 -9.48
C ARG A 298 36.86 -3.23 -9.13
N LYS A 299 37.82 -4.12 -9.35
CA LYS A 299 37.68 -5.55 -9.03
C LYS A 299 37.58 -5.75 -7.51
N ILE A 300 38.34 -5.01 -6.71
CA ILE A 300 38.23 -5.01 -5.24
C ILE A 300 36.81 -4.61 -4.80
N ILE A 301 36.29 -3.49 -5.31
CA ILE A 301 34.96 -2.98 -4.94
C ILE A 301 33.86 -4.00 -5.29
N PHE A 302 33.78 -4.42 -6.55
CA PHE A 302 32.65 -5.22 -7.03
C PHE A 302 32.74 -6.71 -6.68
N LYS A 303 33.95 -7.28 -6.53
CA LYS A 303 34.10 -8.72 -6.21
C LYS A 303 34.34 -9.00 -4.73
N HIS A 304 34.80 -8.02 -3.96
CA HIS A 304 35.15 -8.25 -2.56
C HIS A 304 34.34 -7.35 -1.62
N LEU A 305 34.30 -6.04 -1.81
CA LEU A 305 33.67 -5.15 -0.83
C LEU A 305 32.14 -5.17 -0.87
N ILE A 306 31.53 -4.91 -2.02
CA ILE A 306 30.05 -4.89 -2.17
C ILE A 306 29.45 -6.23 -1.74
N PRO A 307 29.97 -7.41 -2.19
CA PRO A 307 29.47 -8.70 -1.73
C PRO A 307 29.48 -8.88 -0.21
N ASN A 308 30.49 -8.36 0.48
CA ASN A 308 30.58 -8.42 1.95
C ASN A 308 29.67 -7.39 2.65
N ALA A 309 29.18 -6.36 1.95
CA ALA A 309 28.21 -5.39 2.45
C ALA A 309 26.75 -5.75 2.12
N MET A 310 26.50 -6.88 1.45
CA MET A 310 25.16 -7.25 0.96
C MET A 310 24.13 -7.41 2.08
N GLY A 311 24.53 -7.86 3.27
CA GLY A 311 23.63 -8.01 4.42
C GLY A 311 22.92 -6.69 4.77
N PRO A 312 23.66 -5.65 5.20
CA PRO A 312 23.09 -4.33 5.46
C PRO A 312 22.36 -3.70 4.27
N ILE A 313 22.85 -3.90 3.03
CA ILE A 313 22.20 -3.37 1.81
C ILE A 313 20.80 -3.98 1.64
N ILE A 314 20.67 -5.31 1.74
CA ILE A 314 19.39 -6.00 1.57
C ILE A 314 18.39 -5.59 2.66
N VAL A 315 18.85 -5.48 3.90
CA VAL A 315 18.01 -5.02 5.01
C VAL A 315 17.48 -3.61 4.76
N SER A 316 18.34 -2.70 4.28
CA SER A 316 17.93 -1.34 3.96
C SER A 316 16.96 -1.27 2.78
N ILE A 317 17.12 -2.12 1.76
CA ILE A 317 16.19 -2.21 0.61
C ILE A 317 14.81 -2.66 1.06
N ALA A 318 14.74 -3.66 1.94
CA ALA A 318 13.48 -4.19 2.42
C ALA A 318 12.64 -3.13 3.17
N MET A 319 13.30 -2.24 3.92
CA MET A 319 12.66 -1.11 4.59
C MET A 319 12.36 0.07 3.65
N MET A 320 13.03 0.16 2.49
CA MET A 320 12.83 1.25 1.55
C MET A 320 11.47 1.17 0.83
N ILE A 321 11.04 -0.03 0.46
CA ILE A 321 9.77 -0.24 -0.24
C ILE A 321 8.56 0.32 0.55
N PRO A 322 8.34 -0.03 1.84
CA PRO A 322 7.21 0.50 2.59
C PRO A 322 7.31 2.01 2.82
N SER A 323 8.51 2.56 3.01
CA SER A 323 8.72 4.02 3.08
C SER A 323 8.37 4.72 1.77
N ALA A 324 8.71 4.12 0.62
CA ALA A 324 8.39 4.65 -0.69
C ALA A 324 6.89 4.59 -0.99
N VAL A 325 6.21 3.48 -0.66
CA VAL A 325 4.74 3.37 -0.77
C VAL A 325 4.05 4.44 0.06
N PHE A 326 4.47 4.60 1.33
CA PHE A 326 3.89 5.61 2.22
C PHE A 326 4.10 7.02 1.66
N THR A 327 5.31 7.33 1.20
CA THR A 327 5.64 8.67 0.72
C THR A 327 4.92 8.99 -0.59
N GLU A 328 4.84 8.05 -1.53
CA GLU A 328 3.99 8.21 -2.72
C GLU A 328 2.53 8.46 -2.32
N SER A 329 2.00 7.65 -1.41
CA SER A 329 0.61 7.80 -0.94
C SER A 329 0.39 9.15 -0.25
N PHE A 330 1.35 9.63 0.53
CA PHE A 330 1.31 10.93 1.19
C PHE A 330 1.34 12.09 0.18
N LEU A 331 2.28 12.06 -0.78
CA LEU A 331 2.38 13.07 -1.83
C LEU A 331 1.12 13.11 -2.71
N SER A 332 0.62 11.93 -3.07
CA SER A 332 -0.64 11.79 -3.80
C SER A 332 -1.85 12.24 -3.00
N PHE A 333 -1.83 12.02 -1.67
CA PHE A 333 -2.89 12.48 -0.78
C PHE A 333 -2.96 14.01 -0.68
N ILE A 334 -1.83 14.72 -0.76
CA ILE A 334 -1.81 16.19 -0.76
C ILE A 334 -2.00 16.81 -2.16
N GLY A 335 -2.33 15.99 -3.17
CA GLY A 335 -2.59 16.45 -4.54
C GLY A 335 -1.35 16.58 -5.42
N LEU A 336 -0.17 16.19 -4.92
CA LEU A 336 1.08 16.11 -5.70
C LEU A 336 1.26 14.70 -6.29
N GLY A 337 0.14 14.08 -6.66
CA GLY A 337 0.06 12.69 -7.07
C GLY A 337 -0.02 12.47 -8.57
N VAL A 338 -0.47 11.26 -8.92
CA VAL A 338 -1.01 10.99 -10.25
C VAL A 338 -2.30 11.77 -10.47
N SER A 339 -2.50 12.26 -11.70
CA SER A 339 -3.72 12.96 -12.10
C SER A 339 -4.79 11.96 -12.60
N ALA A 340 -6.06 12.36 -12.48
CA ALA A 340 -7.16 11.61 -13.07
C ALA A 340 -6.94 11.42 -14.59
N PRO A 341 -7.31 10.25 -15.18
CA PRO A 341 -8.12 9.19 -14.60
C PRO A 341 -7.35 8.16 -13.76
N MET A 342 -6.02 8.24 -13.69
CA MET A 342 -5.21 7.29 -12.92
C MET A 342 -5.55 7.35 -11.43
N ALA A 343 -5.38 6.22 -10.76
CA ALA A 343 -5.58 6.10 -9.32
C ALA A 343 -4.34 5.48 -8.68
N SER A 344 -3.83 6.12 -7.63
CA SER A 344 -2.98 5.53 -6.59
C SER A 344 -3.75 5.49 -5.26
N TRP A 345 -3.32 4.69 -4.29
CA TRP A 345 -4.01 4.65 -3.00
C TRP A 345 -4.05 6.02 -2.31
N GLY A 346 -2.98 6.83 -2.44
CA GLY A 346 -2.97 8.21 -1.95
C GLY A 346 -4.03 9.10 -2.61
N THR A 347 -4.19 9.02 -3.94
CA THR A 347 -5.24 9.79 -4.63
C THR A 347 -6.65 9.34 -4.26
N LEU A 348 -6.85 8.04 -3.98
CA LEU A 348 -8.15 7.54 -3.51
C LEU A 348 -8.47 8.06 -2.11
N ALA A 349 -7.47 8.09 -1.23
CA ALA A 349 -7.62 8.70 0.09
C ALA A 349 -7.92 10.20 0.00
N ASN A 350 -7.29 10.94 -0.92
CA ASN A 350 -7.59 12.36 -1.15
C ASN A 350 -9.05 12.55 -1.61
N ASN A 351 -9.48 11.78 -2.61
CA ASN A 351 -10.84 11.87 -3.16
C ASN A 351 -11.93 11.60 -2.11
N ALA A 352 -11.65 10.75 -1.12
CA ALA A 352 -12.59 10.43 -0.06
C ALA A 352 -12.76 11.56 0.98
N LEU A 353 -11.86 12.54 1.03
CA LEU A 353 -11.84 13.57 2.07
C LEU A 353 -13.12 14.42 2.08
N SER A 354 -13.62 14.80 0.90
CA SER A 354 -14.84 15.60 0.79
C SER A 354 -16.09 14.88 1.30
N GLY A 355 -16.06 13.54 1.30
CA GLY A 355 -17.17 12.69 1.71
C GLY A 355 -16.93 11.98 3.04
N LEU A 356 -15.90 12.31 3.82
CA LEU A 356 -15.45 11.46 4.93
C LEU A 356 -16.51 11.20 5.99
N THR A 357 -17.30 12.21 6.34
CA THR A 357 -18.36 12.11 7.35
C THR A 357 -19.58 11.33 6.86
N THR A 358 -19.81 11.31 5.54
CA THR A 358 -21.01 10.69 4.93
C THR A 358 -20.71 9.31 4.33
N TYR A 359 -19.52 9.14 3.75
CA TYR A 359 -19.07 7.99 2.97
C TYR A 359 -17.70 7.47 3.45
N PRO A 360 -17.55 7.09 4.74
CA PRO A 360 -16.25 6.71 5.30
C PRO A 360 -15.62 5.48 4.62
N TYR A 361 -16.42 4.62 3.99
CA TYR A 361 -15.93 3.46 3.24
C TYR A 361 -14.99 3.86 2.10
N GLN A 362 -15.16 5.05 1.50
CA GLN A 362 -14.33 5.52 0.39
C GLN A 362 -12.86 5.70 0.82
N LEU A 363 -12.62 6.10 2.08
CA LEU A 363 -11.27 6.20 2.64
C LEU A 363 -10.78 4.87 3.21
N PHE A 364 -11.69 4.09 3.81
CA PHE A 364 -11.36 2.87 4.54
C PHE A 364 -10.54 1.87 3.69
N PHE A 365 -11.02 1.53 2.48
CA PHE A 365 -10.36 0.53 1.63
C PHE A 365 -8.97 0.95 1.11
N PRO A 366 -8.74 2.16 0.57
CA PRO A 366 -7.39 2.59 0.19
C PRO A 366 -6.46 2.72 1.40
N ALA A 367 -6.93 3.24 2.54
CA ALA A 367 -6.12 3.35 3.75
C ALA A 367 -5.69 1.97 4.29
N LEU A 368 -6.61 1.01 4.28
CA LEU A 368 -6.34 -0.38 4.66
C LEU A 368 -5.33 -1.04 3.73
N SER A 369 -5.39 -0.74 2.43
CA SER A 369 -4.45 -1.27 1.43
C SER A 369 -3.02 -0.75 1.67
N ILE A 370 -2.87 0.54 1.98
CA ILE A 370 -1.59 1.12 2.38
C ILE A 370 -1.06 0.44 3.65
N ALA A 371 -1.90 0.34 4.69
CA ALA A 371 -1.52 -0.23 5.98
C ALA A 371 -1.06 -1.70 5.87
N PHE A 372 -1.82 -2.56 5.18
CA PHE A 372 -1.44 -3.96 4.97
C PHE A 372 -0.15 -4.09 4.17
N THR A 373 0.02 -3.27 3.14
CA THR A 373 1.25 -3.28 2.33
C THR A 373 2.46 -2.90 3.17
N MET A 374 2.36 -1.83 3.95
CA MET A 374 3.45 -1.39 4.82
C MET A 374 3.81 -2.44 5.87
N LEU A 375 2.81 -3.02 6.53
CA LEU A 375 3.00 -4.06 7.54
C LEU A 375 3.65 -5.31 6.94
N ALA A 376 3.19 -5.75 5.76
CA ALA A 376 3.74 -6.92 5.08
C ALA A 376 5.22 -6.74 4.74
N PHE A 377 5.62 -5.59 4.16
CA PHE A 377 7.02 -5.33 3.85
C PHE A 377 7.88 -5.10 5.10
N ASN A 378 7.35 -4.47 6.15
CA ASN A 378 8.08 -4.32 7.42
C ASN A 378 8.41 -5.69 8.03
N PHE A 379 7.46 -6.63 8.07
CA PHE A 379 7.72 -7.99 8.57
C PHE A 379 8.78 -8.74 7.76
N ILE A 380 8.83 -8.52 6.44
CA ILE A 380 9.89 -9.05 5.59
C ILE A 380 11.23 -8.40 5.93
N GLY A 381 11.25 -7.08 6.11
CA GLY A 381 12.45 -6.32 6.46
C GLY A 381 13.06 -6.73 7.80
N ASP A 382 12.24 -6.86 8.84
CA ASP A 382 12.67 -7.34 10.15
C ASP A 382 13.19 -8.79 10.07
N GLY A 383 12.49 -9.64 9.33
CA GLY A 383 12.95 -11.01 9.06
C GLY A 383 14.30 -11.10 8.38
N LEU A 384 14.50 -10.27 7.35
CA LEU A 384 15.77 -10.20 6.62
C LEU A 384 16.88 -9.68 7.52
N ARG A 385 16.58 -8.72 8.39
CA ARG A 385 17.53 -8.21 9.38
C ARG A 385 17.99 -9.31 10.33
N ASP A 386 17.05 -10.04 10.91
CA ASP A 386 17.34 -11.14 11.84
C ASP A 386 18.08 -12.29 11.15
N ALA A 387 17.68 -12.61 9.91
CA ALA A 387 18.30 -13.68 9.14
C ALA A 387 19.74 -13.37 8.70
N LEU A 388 20.05 -12.09 8.47
CA LEU A 388 21.35 -11.64 7.97
C LEU A 388 22.28 -11.15 9.08
N ASP A 389 21.81 -11.04 10.34
CA ASP A 389 22.62 -10.61 11.48
C ASP A 389 23.76 -11.60 11.79
N PRO A 390 25.04 -11.19 11.68
CA PRO A 390 26.19 -12.04 11.98
C PRO A 390 26.28 -12.49 13.45
N ARG A 391 25.66 -11.76 14.39
CA ARG A 391 25.77 -12.03 15.84
C ARG A 391 24.90 -13.20 16.29
N LEU A 392 23.80 -13.46 15.59
CA LEU A 392 22.91 -14.61 15.84
C LEU A 392 23.50 -15.94 15.32
N ARG A 393 24.76 -15.94 14.91
CA ARG A 393 25.48 -17.08 14.31
C ARG A 393 26.21 -17.95 15.34
N LYS A 394 26.30 -17.53 16.60
CA LYS A 394 26.86 -18.36 17.69
C LYS A 394 25.75 -19.26 18.24
N GLY A 395 25.65 -20.46 17.67
CA GLY A 395 24.76 -21.54 18.10
C GLY A 395 25.30 -22.84 17.56
#